data_AF-A0AAU6Y5D9-F1
#
_entry.id   AF-A0AAU6Y5D9-F1
#
_cell.length_a   1.000
_cell.length_b   1.000
_cell.length_c   1.000
_cell.angle_alpha   90.00
_cell.angle_beta   90.00
_cell.angle_gamma   90.00
#
_symmetry.space_group_name_H-M   'P 1'
#
loop_
_entity.id
_entity.type
_entity.pdbx_description
1 polymer ?
#
loop_
_entity_poly.entity_id
_entity_poly.type
_entity_poly.pdbx_seq_one_letter_code
_entity_poly.pdbx_strand_id
1 'polypeptide(L)'
;MKYLFVNLLLSLTVLSCTSGRKDNAKADSTNAAASVSNTGPFDLATLTLKEKNAPGLIAARKVKPEPVSDVEQTLLGYEVLKSSNANVLRFGGKDLSGANGTNKNHVLFHYDDQTKALAFYVVALYTQQQADALLKELEKMGKPQFEKIGLDKGEVALDLNGDPIERGKEQKQAYRVWENKKNRLTYFFGELGSGKDFEAELTVLDRSAKYAKDWISFDSLDWYKK
;
A
#
# COMPACT_ATOMS: atom_id res chain seq x y z
N MET A 1 -9.79 -69.37 7.25
CA MET A 1 -9.37 -69.32 8.67
C MET A 1 -8.33 -68.22 8.77
N LYS A 2 -8.60 -66.96 9.17
CA LYS A 2 -8.99 -66.41 10.49
C LYS A 2 -8.11 -66.91 11.65
N TYR A 3 -7.20 -66.05 12.11
CA TYR A 3 -6.96 -65.51 13.49
C TYR A 3 -5.84 -64.44 13.34
N LEU A 4 -6.06 -63.11 13.45
CA LEU A 4 -6.22 -62.25 14.64
C LEU A 4 -5.08 -62.34 15.67
N PHE A 5 -4.36 -61.23 15.90
CA PHE A 5 -3.89 -60.64 17.18
C PHE A 5 -2.88 -59.52 16.82
N VAL A 6 -3.19 -58.22 16.86
CA VAL A 6 -3.38 -57.32 18.03
C VAL A 6 -2.05 -56.73 18.56
N ASN A 7 -2.02 -55.39 18.64
CA ASN A 7 -1.17 -54.50 19.44
C ASN A 7 0.34 -54.38 19.13
N LEU A 8 0.73 -53.25 18.52
CA LEU A 8 1.98 -52.57 18.87
C LEU A 8 1.80 -51.05 18.86
N LEU A 9 1.17 -50.55 19.92
CA LEU A 9 1.26 -49.16 20.37
C LEU A 9 2.26 -49.15 21.53
N LEU A 10 3.43 -48.52 21.37
CA LEU A 10 4.28 -48.16 22.51
C LEU A 10 5.15 -46.93 22.18
N SER A 11 4.53 -45.77 22.40
CA SER A 11 5.11 -44.59 23.07
C SER A 11 6.64 -44.42 23.08
N LEU A 12 7.16 -43.53 22.23
CA LEU A 12 8.40 -42.79 22.53
C LEU A 12 8.08 -41.64 23.49
N THR A 13 8.36 -41.87 24.77
CA THR A 13 8.41 -40.85 25.81
C THR A 13 9.69 -40.04 25.67
N VAL A 14 9.56 -38.76 25.30
CA VAL A 14 10.64 -37.77 25.41
C VAL A 14 10.67 -37.30 26.87
N LEU A 15 11.62 -37.80 27.65
CA LEU A 15 12.05 -37.15 28.88
C LEU A 15 12.95 -35.97 28.49
N SER A 16 12.47 -34.74 28.68
CA SER A 16 13.34 -33.60 28.96
C SER A 16 12.94 -32.98 30.29
N CYS A 17 13.69 -33.39 31.32
CA CYS A 17 13.83 -32.62 32.55
C CYS A 17 14.40 -31.23 32.22
N THR A 18 13.70 -30.16 32.58
CA THR A 18 14.38 -28.95 33.04
C THR A 18 13.70 -28.46 34.32
N SER A 19 14.53 -28.30 35.34
CA SER A 19 14.20 -27.95 36.71
C SER A 19 13.76 -26.50 36.83
N GLY A 20 12.79 -26.27 37.72
CA GLY A 20 12.35 -24.93 38.09
C GLY A 20 13.47 -24.13 38.76
N ARG A 21 13.65 -22.89 38.30
CA ARG A 21 14.32 -21.83 39.04
C ARG A 21 13.53 -20.54 38.87
N LYS A 22 12.90 -20.10 39.97
CA LYS A 22 12.32 -18.77 40.15
C LYS A 22 13.48 -17.81 40.41
N ASP A 23 13.76 -16.93 39.46
CA ASP A 23 14.51 -15.70 39.73
C ASP A 23 13.71 -14.52 39.16
N ASN A 24 13.31 -13.62 40.06
CA ASN A 24 12.62 -12.37 39.77
C ASN A 24 13.57 -11.44 39.01
N ALA A 25 13.43 -11.37 37.69
CA ALA A 25 13.99 -10.28 36.90
C ALA A 25 12.87 -9.30 36.55
N LYS A 26 12.99 -8.08 37.07
CA LYS A 26 12.21 -6.90 36.67
C LYS A 26 12.12 -6.85 35.15
N ALA A 27 10.90 -6.98 34.62
CA ALA A 27 10.61 -6.65 33.24
C ALA A 27 10.72 -5.12 33.10
N ASP A 28 11.82 -4.68 32.51
CA ASP A 28 12.00 -3.30 32.07
C ASP A 28 11.01 -3.04 30.93
N SER A 29 9.86 -2.46 31.29
CA SER A 29 8.83 -2.04 30.37
C SER A 29 9.22 -0.73 29.70
N THR A 30 10.08 -0.82 28.69
CA THR A 30 10.27 0.28 27.72
C THR A 30 10.23 -0.27 26.30
N ASN A 31 9.13 -0.96 25.98
CA ASN A 31 8.62 -0.96 24.61
C ASN A 31 7.69 0.24 24.45
N ALA A 32 8.28 1.44 24.38
CA ALA A 32 7.59 2.58 23.78
C ALA A 32 7.53 2.32 22.26
N ALA A 33 6.60 1.44 21.86
CA ALA A 33 6.04 1.51 20.53
C ALA A 33 5.54 2.95 20.39
N ALA A 34 6.05 3.68 19.40
CA ALA A 34 5.41 4.92 18.97
C ALA A 34 4.03 4.52 18.43
N SER A 35 3.07 4.39 19.35
CA SER A 35 1.69 4.09 19.06
C SER A 35 1.15 5.31 18.35
N VAL A 36 0.84 5.17 17.06
CA VAL A 36 -0.08 6.09 16.40
C VAL A 36 -1.31 6.16 17.29
N SER A 37 -1.56 7.34 17.85
CA SER A 37 -2.67 7.58 18.77
C SER A 37 -3.98 7.11 18.13
N ASN A 38 -4.62 6.10 18.72
CA ASN A 38 -5.85 5.46 18.23
C ASN A 38 -7.11 6.32 18.41
N THR A 39 -6.99 7.60 18.76
CA THR A 39 -8.14 8.44 19.14
C THR A 39 -8.69 9.33 18.02
N GLY A 40 -7.98 9.45 16.89
CA GLY A 40 -8.42 10.23 15.73
C GLY A 40 -8.91 9.37 14.56
N PRO A 41 -9.63 9.97 13.59
CA PRO A 41 -9.93 9.31 12.31
C PRO A 41 -8.61 8.90 11.65
N PHE A 42 -8.57 7.70 11.08
CA PHE A 42 -7.39 7.22 10.38
C PHE A 42 -7.22 8.02 9.08
N ASP A 43 -6.00 8.46 8.81
CA ASP A 43 -5.66 9.30 7.68
C ASP A 43 -4.31 8.90 7.10
N LEU A 44 -4.30 8.58 5.81
CA LEU A 44 -3.12 8.12 5.09
C LEU A 44 -2.00 9.16 5.06
N ALA A 45 -2.34 10.46 5.08
CA ALA A 45 -1.36 11.55 5.09
C ALA A 45 -0.59 11.64 6.41
N THR A 46 -1.07 10.98 7.47
CA THR A 46 -0.42 10.95 8.79
C THR A 46 0.53 9.77 8.96
N LEU A 47 0.54 8.82 8.02
CA LEU A 47 1.43 7.66 8.06
C LEU A 47 2.88 8.08 7.83
N THR A 48 3.78 7.44 8.56
CA THR A 48 5.22 7.70 8.51
C THR A 48 6.02 6.60 7.84
N LEU A 49 5.36 5.49 7.48
CA LEU A 49 5.96 4.24 6.99
C LEU A 49 6.95 3.61 7.99
N LYS A 50 6.75 3.90 9.27
CA LYS A 50 7.50 3.32 10.41
C LYS A 50 6.58 2.52 11.34
N GLU A 51 5.31 2.40 10.96
CA GLU A 51 4.30 1.70 11.72
C GLU A 51 4.66 0.20 11.79
N LYS A 52 4.79 -0.29 13.01
CA LYS A 52 4.94 -1.73 13.28
C LYS A 52 3.56 -2.37 13.31
N ASN A 53 3.47 -3.62 12.86
CA ASN A 53 2.21 -4.37 12.83
C ASN A 53 1.10 -3.62 12.05
N ALA A 54 1.38 -3.29 10.79
CA ALA A 54 0.42 -2.61 9.90
C ALA A 54 -0.94 -3.34 9.83
N PRO A 55 -1.03 -4.68 9.73
CA PRO A 55 -2.31 -5.37 9.72
C PRO A 55 -3.14 -5.12 11.00
N GLY A 56 -2.49 -5.11 12.16
CA GLY A 56 -3.14 -4.80 13.44
C GLY A 56 -3.63 -3.35 13.51
N LEU A 57 -2.86 -2.40 12.99
CA LEU A 57 -3.25 -0.98 12.92
C LEU A 57 -4.51 -0.80 12.08
N ILE A 58 -4.60 -1.48 10.94
CA ILE A 58 -5.77 -1.41 10.05
C ILE A 58 -6.96 -2.15 10.66
N ALA A 59 -6.76 -3.34 11.23
CA ALA A 59 -7.82 -4.11 11.89
C ALA A 59 -8.44 -3.36 13.07
N ALA A 60 -7.66 -2.56 13.82
CA ALA A 60 -8.16 -1.71 14.90
C ALA A 60 -9.20 -0.67 14.44
N ARG A 61 -9.27 -0.39 13.12
CA ARG A 61 -10.27 0.50 12.51
C ARG A 61 -11.57 -0.22 12.12
N LYS A 62 -11.75 -1.46 12.59
CA LYS A 62 -12.89 -2.35 12.26
C LYS A 62 -13.01 -2.60 10.76
N VAL A 63 -11.87 -2.57 10.07
CA VAL A 63 -11.76 -2.89 8.65
C VAL A 63 -11.47 -4.37 8.50
N LYS A 64 -12.25 -5.04 7.65
CA LYS A 64 -11.97 -6.41 7.22
C LYS A 64 -11.11 -6.35 5.96
N PRO A 65 -10.02 -7.13 5.86
CA PRO A 65 -9.27 -7.26 4.63
C PRO A 65 -10.16 -7.72 3.47
N GLU A 66 -9.95 -7.12 2.32
CA GLU A 66 -10.59 -7.51 1.06
C GLU A 66 -9.67 -8.44 0.26
N PRO A 67 -10.23 -9.32 -0.60
CA PRO A 67 -9.42 -10.13 -1.51
C PRO A 67 -8.64 -9.22 -2.47
N VAL A 68 -7.35 -9.54 -2.63
CA VAL A 68 -6.45 -8.90 -3.58
C VAL A 68 -6.56 -9.64 -4.91
N SER A 69 -6.71 -8.90 -6.01
CA SER A 69 -6.81 -9.47 -7.36
C SER A 69 -5.43 -9.79 -7.95
N ASP A 70 -5.37 -10.63 -8.98
CA ASP A 70 -4.10 -11.08 -9.60
C ASP A 70 -3.30 -9.95 -10.25
N VAL A 71 -3.96 -8.82 -10.56
CA VAL A 71 -3.32 -7.60 -11.10
C VAL A 71 -2.75 -6.69 -10.00
N GLU A 72 -3.17 -6.88 -8.75
CA GLU A 72 -2.70 -6.12 -7.59
C GLU A 72 -1.50 -6.86 -6.97
N GLN A 73 -0.31 -6.56 -7.50
CA GLN A 73 0.91 -7.29 -7.17
C GLN A 73 1.75 -6.59 -6.09
N THR A 74 2.70 -7.33 -5.51
CA THR A 74 3.67 -6.80 -4.55
C THR A 74 5.04 -7.44 -4.76
N LEU A 75 6.07 -6.85 -4.16
CA LEU A 75 7.42 -7.41 -4.17
C LEU A 75 7.51 -8.69 -3.34
N LEU A 76 8.45 -9.56 -3.69
CA LEU A 76 8.79 -10.72 -2.88
C LEU A 76 9.23 -10.29 -1.46
N GLY A 77 8.74 -10.99 -0.44
CA GLY A 77 8.98 -10.66 0.97
C GLY A 77 8.00 -9.62 1.54
N TYR A 78 6.94 -9.29 0.80
CA TYR A 78 5.87 -8.40 1.24
C TYR A 78 4.51 -9.06 1.05
N GLU A 79 3.59 -8.69 1.91
CA GLU A 79 2.17 -9.02 1.82
C GLU A 79 1.36 -7.75 1.56
N VAL A 80 0.15 -7.92 1.03
CA VAL A 80 -0.79 -6.83 0.72
C VAL A 80 -2.06 -6.99 1.54
N LEU A 81 -2.53 -5.87 2.10
CA LEU A 81 -3.87 -5.73 2.64
C LEU A 81 -4.62 -4.70 1.82
N LYS A 82 -5.74 -5.12 1.21
CA LYS A 82 -6.65 -4.24 0.48
C LYS A 82 -7.82 -3.81 1.34
N SER A 83 -8.24 -2.55 1.19
CA SER A 83 -9.48 -2.05 1.78
C SER A 83 -10.09 -0.91 0.95
N SER A 84 -11.37 -1.06 0.63
CA SER A 84 -12.24 0.00 0.08
C SER A 84 -13.04 0.72 1.18
N ASN A 85 -12.79 0.42 2.46
CA ASN A 85 -13.53 0.98 3.59
C ASN A 85 -13.18 2.47 3.83
N ALA A 86 -14.19 3.33 3.87
CA ALA A 86 -14.05 4.77 4.10
C ALA A 86 -13.31 5.14 5.42
N ASN A 87 -13.29 4.24 6.41
CA ASN A 87 -12.57 4.46 7.67
C ASN A 87 -11.06 4.51 7.51
N VAL A 88 -10.50 3.92 6.44
CA VAL A 88 -9.05 3.92 6.17
C VAL A 88 -8.70 4.57 4.84
N LEU A 89 -9.72 5.02 4.10
CA LEU A 89 -9.59 5.63 2.78
C LEU A 89 -9.79 7.14 2.90
N ARG A 90 -8.88 7.78 3.65
CA ARG A 90 -8.85 9.23 3.85
C ARG A 90 -7.45 9.77 3.67
N PHE A 91 -7.33 10.96 3.12
CA PHE A 91 -6.04 11.64 2.96
C PHE A 91 -6.21 13.13 3.22
N GLY A 92 -5.43 13.71 4.14
CA GLY A 92 -5.52 15.14 4.45
C GLY A 92 -6.92 15.57 4.96
N GLY A 93 -7.59 14.66 5.66
CA GLY A 93 -8.94 14.82 6.18
C GLY A 93 -10.04 14.62 5.13
N LYS A 94 -9.71 14.39 3.85
CA LYS A 94 -10.67 14.14 2.78
C LYS A 94 -11.05 12.67 2.70
N ASP A 95 -12.33 12.41 2.53
CA ASP A 95 -12.83 11.07 2.21
C ASP A 95 -12.52 10.76 0.75
N LEU A 96 -11.85 9.64 0.53
CA LEU A 96 -11.49 9.15 -0.79
C LEU A 96 -12.32 7.92 -1.19
N SER A 97 -13.33 7.55 -0.40
CA SER A 97 -14.28 6.51 -0.79
C SER A 97 -15.15 6.98 -1.97
N GLY A 98 -15.47 6.04 -2.84
CA GLY A 98 -16.17 6.28 -4.09
C GLY A 98 -16.13 5.04 -4.98
N ALA A 99 -16.97 5.03 -6.01
CA ALA A 99 -17.01 3.96 -6.99
C ALA A 99 -17.43 4.50 -8.36
N ASN A 100 -16.92 3.86 -9.41
CA ASN A 100 -17.31 4.08 -10.79
C ASN A 100 -17.58 2.72 -11.43
N GLY A 101 -18.86 2.44 -11.68
CA GLY A 101 -19.31 1.10 -12.07
C GLY A 101 -18.99 0.05 -11.00
N THR A 102 -18.26 -1.00 -11.39
CA THR A 102 -17.82 -2.08 -10.49
C THR A 102 -16.56 -1.75 -9.71
N ASN A 103 -15.83 -0.69 -10.10
CA ASN A 103 -14.54 -0.36 -9.53
C ASN A 103 -14.74 0.55 -8.32
N LYS A 104 -14.23 0.13 -7.17
CA LYS A 104 -14.26 0.90 -5.93
C LYS A 104 -12.89 1.47 -5.65
N ASN A 105 -12.86 2.74 -5.26
CA ASN A 105 -11.65 3.33 -4.73
C ASN A 105 -11.17 2.50 -3.53
N HIS A 106 -9.88 2.25 -3.45
CA HIS A 106 -9.32 1.43 -2.40
C HIS A 106 -7.87 1.82 -2.11
N VAL A 107 -7.38 1.32 -0.97
CA VAL A 107 -5.98 1.41 -0.58
C VAL A 107 -5.40 0.01 -0.45
N LEU A 108 -4.18 -0.17 -0.96
CA LEU A 108 -3.33 -1.33 -0.78
C LEU A 108 -2.23 -0.95 0.20
N PHE A 109 -2.17 -1.62 1.34
CA PHE A 109 -1.07 -1.50 2.29
C PHE A 109 -0.09 -2.63 2.05
N HIS A 110 1.15 -2.29 1.71
CA HIS A 110 2.22 -3.24 1.50
C HIS A 110 3.08 -3.28 2.75
N TYR A 111 3.26 -4.48 3.32
CA TYR A 111 4.01 -4.65 4.55
C TYR A 111 4.92 -5.85 4.48
N ASP A 112 6.07 -5.75 5.16
CA ASP A 112 7.10 -6.79 5.20
C ASP A 112 6.52 -8.06 5.85
N ASP A 113 6.66 -9.21 5.20
CA ASP A 113 5.97 -10.45 5.60
C ASP A 113 6.48 -11.01 6.94
N GLN A 114 7.73 -10.72 7.32
CA GLN A 114 8.36 -11.14 8.57
C GLN A 114 8.09 -10.18 9.72
N THR A 115 8.34 -8.89 9.51
CA THR A 115 8.27 -7.86 10.56
C THR A 115 6.88 -7.23 10.68
N LYS A 116 6.02 -7.42 9.67
CA LYS A 116 4.71 -6.79 9.53
C LYS A 116 4.76 -5.27 9.59
N ALA A 117 5.92 -4.67 9.30
CA ALA A 117 6.10 -3.22 9.25
C ALA A 117 5.53 -2.67 7.93
N LEU A 118 4.85 -1.53 7.99
CA LEU A 118 4.33 -0.86 6.79
C LEU A 118 5.52 -0.40 5.93
N ALA A 119 5.57 -0.85 4.68
CA ALA A 119 6.60 -0.48 3.72
C ALA A 119 6.13 0.69 2.86
N PHE A 120 5.00 0.56 2.20
CA PHE A 120 4.41 1.61 1.37
C PHE A 120 2.91 1.37 1.24
N TYR A 121 2.21 2.32 0.65
CA TYR A 121 0.82 2.13 0.29
C TYR A 121 0.51 2.73 -1.07
N VAL A 122 -0.49 2.15 -1.72
CA VAL A 122 -1.03 2.58 -3.02
C VAL A 122 -2.50 2.91 -2.82
N VAL A 123 -2.95 4.06 -3.33
CA VAL A 123 -4.35 4.45 -3.35
C VAL A 123 -4.82 4.45 -4.80
N ALA A 124 -5.72 3.53 -5.14
CA ALA A 124 -6.34 3.48 -6.46
C ALA A 124 -7.71 4.18 -6.41
N LEU A 125 -7.93 5.11 -7.33
CA LEU A 125 -9.11 5.97 -7.42
C LEU A 125 -9.72 5.85 -8.82
N TYR A 126 -11.00 5.49 -8.89
CA TYR A 126 -11.76 5.36 -10.14
C TYR A 126 -12.76 6.51 -10.33
N THR A 127 -12.68 7.51 -9.47
CA THR A 127 -13.62 8.64 -9.41
C THR A 127 -12.86 9.95 -9.44
N GLN A 128 -13.16 10.78 -10.44
CA GLN A 128 -12.43 12.04 -10.67
C GLN A 128 -12.58 13.01 -9.50
N GLN A 129 -13.75 13.07 -8.87
CA GLN A 129 -13.99 13.93 -7.70
C GLN A 129 -13.02 13.63 -6.54
N GLN A 130 -12.78 12.35 -6.25
CA GLN A 130 -11.89 11.92 -5.17
C GLN A 130 -10.42 12.14 -5.57
N ALA A 131 -10.06 11.93 -6.83
CA ALA A 131 -8.72 12.22 -7.34
C ALA A 131 -8.39 13.73 -7.28
N ASP A 132 -9.33 14.59 -7.67
CA ASP A 132 -9.17 16.05 -7.55
C ASP A 132 -9.05 16.48 -6.08
N ALA A 133 -9.79 15.83 -5.17
CA ALA A 133 -9.70 16.10 -3.74
C ALA A 133 -8.32 15.70 -3.18
N LEU A 134 -7.80 14.53 -3.57
CA LEU A 134 -6.46 14.09 -3.22
C LEU A 134 -5.40 15.04 -3.77
N LEU A 135 -5.47 15.40 -5.05
CA LEU A 135 -4.51 16.29 -5.71
C LEU A 135 -4.43 17.65 -4.99
N LYS A 136 -5.57 18.23 -4.61
CA LYS A 136 -5.60 19.47 -3.81
C LYS A 136 -4.91 19.35 -2.46
N GLU A 137 -4.94 18.18 -1.82
CA GLU A 137 -4.19 17.95 -0.58
C GLU A 137 -2.69 17.80 -0.85
N LEU A 138 -2.30 17.16 -1.96
CA LEU A 138 -0.89 17.07 -2.39
C LEU A 138 -0.31 18.46 -2.70
N GLU A 139 -1.07 19.32 -3.39
CA GLU A 139 -0.65 20.69 -3.74
C GLU A 139 -0.36 21.58 -2.53
N LYS A 140 -0.93 21.28 -1.36
CA LYS A 140 -0.60 21.98 -0.10
C LYS A 140 0.84 21.72 0.36
N MET A 141 1.47 20.65 -0.11
CA MET A 141 2.90 20.39 0.13
C MET A 141 3.81 21.26 -0.74
N GLY A 142 3.24 22.01 -1.68
CA GLY A 142 3.96 22.87 -2.64
C GLY A 142 3.85 22.34 -4.06
N LYS A 143 4.66 22.92 -4.96
CA LYS A 143 4.74 22.47 -6.35
C LYS A 143 5.39 21.08 -6.43
N PRO A 144 4.93 20.20 -7.33
CA PRO A 144 5.58 18.92 -7.55
C PRO A 144 7.03 19.15 -7.99
N GLN A 145 7.93 18.26 -7.56
CA GLN A 145 9.33 18.24 -8.00
C GLN A 145 9.45 17.79 -9.45
N PHE A 146 8.45 17.09 -9.95
CA PHE A 146 8.35 16.65 -11.33
C PHE A 146 6.89 16.56 -11.74
N GLU A 147 6.60 17.02 -12.95
CA GLU A 147 5.27 17.00 -13.54
C GLU A 147 5.41 16.73 -15.05
N LYS A 148 4.67 15.74 -15.55
CA LYS A 148 4.45 15.48 -16.97
C LYS A 148 2.95 15.42 -17.22
N ILE A 149 2.45 16.25 -18.12
CA ILE A 149 1.03 16.29 -18.50
C ILE A 149 0.95 16.07 -20.00
N GLY A 150 0.22 15.03 -20.39
CA GLY A 150 0.10 14.58 -21.76
C GLY A 150 1.42 14.00 -22.30
N LEU A 151 1.41 13.82 -23.62
CA LEU A 151 2.57 13.39 -24.40
C LEU A 151 3.48 14.58 -24.74
N ASP A 152 4.78 14.32 -24.85
CA ASP A 152 5.72 15.29 -25.38
C ASP A 152 5.47 15.55 -26.87
N LYS A 153 5.89 16.72 -27.35
CA LYS A 153 5.69 17.11 -28.76
C LYS A 153 6.43 16.14 -29.70
N GLY A 154 5.67 15.27 -30.37
CA GLY A 154 6.19 14.28 -31.31
C GLY A 154 6.12 12.83 -30.81
N GLU A 155 5.70 12.61 -29.56
CA GLU A 155 5.34 11.28 -29.07
C GLU A 155 3.99 10.85 -29.66
N VAL A 156 3.85 9.54 -29.90
CA VAL A 156 2.64 8.89 -30.40
C VAL A 156 2.18 7.96 -29.30
N ALA A 157 0.98 8.17 -28.75
CA ALA A 157 0.36 7.17 -27.88
C ALA A 157 0.01 5.95 -28.73
N LEU A 158 0.25 4.76 -28.20
CA LEU A 158 -0.16 3.50 -28.80
C LEU A 158 -1.30 2.90 -27.96
N ASP A 159 -2.27 2.27 -28.62
CA ASP A 159 -3.28 1.47 -27.94
C ASP A 159 -2.72 0.09 -27.50
N LEU A 160 -3.56 -0.75 -26.91
CA LEU A 160 -3.17 -2.09 -26.45
C LEU A 160 -2.75 -3.04 -27.59
N ASN A 161 -3.06 -2.71 -28.85
CA ASN A 161 -2.66 -3.47 -30.04
C ASN A 161 -1.38 -2.91 -30.66
N GLY A 162 -0.84 -1.81 -30.13
CA GLY A 162 0.32 -1.12 -30.69
C GLY A 162 -0.02 -0.13 -31.80
N ASP A 163 -1.30 0.24 -31.97
CA ASP A 163 -1.74 1.17 -33.00
C ASP A 163 -1.67 2.64 -32.52
N PRO A 164 -1.23 3.59 -33.35
CA PRO A 164 -1.25 5.02 -33.03
C PRO A 164 -2.64 5.52 -32.63
N ILE A 165 -2.76 6.09 -31.44
CA ILE A 165 -3.93 6.83 -31.00
C ILE A 165 -3.95 8.18 -31.71
N GLU A 166 -5.09 8.54 -32.28
CA GLU A 166 -5.27 9.83 -32.96
C GLU A 166 -5.00 11.00 -32.00
N ARG A 167 -4.28 12.00 -32.52
CA ARG A 167 -3.96 13.23 -31.80
C ARG A 167 -5.22 13.92 -31.29
N GLY A 168 -5.30 14.15 -29.98
CA GLY A 168 -6.49 14.74 -29.33
C GLY A 168 -7.58 13.75 -28.91
N LYS A 169 -7.45 12.46 -29.24
CA LYS A 169 -8.18 11.36 -28.58
C LYS A 169 -7.34 10.66 -27.50
N GLU A 170 -6.14 11.18 -27.25
CA GLU A 170 -5.27 10.76 -26.17
C GLU A 170 -6.02 10.85 -24.83
N GLN A 171 -5.98 9.77 -24.06
CA GLN A 171 -6.51 9.80 -22.70
C GLN A 171 -5.71 10.82 -21.89
N LYS A 172 -6.39 11.55 -20.99
CA LYS A 172 -5.73 12.50 -20.09
C LYS A 172 -4.73 11.72 -19.25
N GLN A 173 -3.45 11.89 -19.55
CA GLN A 173 -2.36 11.30 -18.80
C GLN A 173 -1.65 12.41 -18.05
N ALA A 174 -1.60 12.34 -16.74
CA ALA A 174 -0.86 13.30 -15.94
C ALA A 174 -0.12 12.57 -14.85
N TYR A 175 1.12 12.95 -14.64
CA TYR A 175 1.91 12.38 -13.58
C TYR A 175 2.70 13.44 -12.84
N ARG A 176 2.74 13.31 -11.52
CA ARG A 176 3.33 14.30 -10.61
C ARG A 176 4.03 13.61 -9.46
N VAL A 177 5.14 14.20 -9.02
CA VAL A 177 5.93 13.68 -7.89
C VAL A 177 6.17 14.78 -6.87
N TRP A 178 5.79 14.53 -5.61
CA TRP A 178 6.16 15.38 -4.48
C TRP A 178 7.16 14.65 -3.59
N GLU A 179 8.15 15.39 -3.10
CA GLU A 179 9.11 14.88 -2.11
C GLU A 179 8.99 15.70 -0.84
N ASN A 180 8.66 15.05 0.26
CA ASN A 180 8.62 15.69 1.57
C ASN A 180 9.92 15.40 2.32
N LYS A 181 10.84 16.37 2.30
CA LYS A 181 12.15 16.25 2.96
C LYS A 181 12.08 16.05 4.47
N LYS A 182 10.97 16.44 5.13
CA LYS A 182 10.81 16.33 6.59
C LYS A 182 10.58 14.89 7.02
N ASN A 183 9.74 14.15 6.28
CA ASN A 183 9.40 12.76 6.61
C ASN A 183 10.00 11.75 5.62
N ARG A 184 10.77 12.20 4.62
CA ARG A 184 11.44 11.39 3.58
C ARG A 184 10.48 10.67 2.63
N LEU A 185 9.18 10.93 2.74
CA LEU A 185 8.18 10.30 1.88
C LEU A 185 8.15 10.97 0.52
N THR A 186 8.01 10.14 -0.51
CA THR A 186 7.74 10.56 -1.88
C THR A 186 6.34 10.10 -2.28
N TYR A 187 5.62 10.98 -2.95
CA TYR A 187 4.24 10.81 -3.39
C TYR A 187 4.25 10.82 -4.92
N PHE A 188 4.04 9.66 -5.53
CA PHE A 188 3.91 9.49 -6.97
C PHE A 188 2.43 9.45 -7.30
N PHE A 189 1.93 10.45 -8.02
CA PHE A 189 0.53 10.54 -8.39
C PHE A 189 0.37 10.49 -9.90
N GLY A 190 -0.40 9.53 -10.39
CA GLY A 190 -0.76 9.37 -11.79
C GLY A 190 -2.27 9.51 -11.99
N GLU A 191 -2.67 10.10 -13.11
CA GLU A 191 -4.03 10.12 -13.62
C GLU A 191 -4.01 9.60 -15.06
N LEU A 192 -4.95 8.71 -15.39
CA LEU A 192 -5.21 8.21 -16.74
C LEU A 192 -6.70 8.30 -17.06
N GLY A 193 -7.00 8.46 -18.34
CA GLY A 193 -8.37 8.38 -18.84
C GLY A 193 -9.27 9.55 -18.44
N SER A 194 -10.56 9.38 -18.66
CA SER A 194 -11.59 10.36 -18.31
C SER A 194 -12.97 9.69 -18.26
N GLY A 195 -13.92 10.33 -17.58
CA GLY A 195 -15.29 9.84 -17.49
C GLY A 195 -15.36 8.45 -16.89
N LYS A 196 -15.94 7.49 -17.64
CA LYS A 196 -16.11 6.10 -17.19
C LYS A 196 -14.79 5.32 -17.14
N ASP A 197 -13.79 5.72 -17.93
CA ASP A 197 -12.49 5.06 -18.05
C ASP A 197 -11.42 5.81 -17.23
N PHE A 198 -11.85 6.64 -16.27
CA PHE A 198 -10.95 7.41 -15.41
C PHE A 198 -10.34 6.54 -14.33
N GLU A 199 -9.02 6.64 -14.18
CA GLU A 199 -8.24 6.02 -13.12
C GLU A 199 -7.19 7.01 -12.61
N ALA A 200 -6.91 6.97 -11.31
CA ALA A 200 -5.81 7.68 -10.72
C ALA A 200 -5.20 6.83 -9.61
N GLU A 201 -3.90 6.97 -9.43
CA GLU A 201 -3.15 6.22 -8.45
C GLU A 201 -2.20 7.12 -7.68
N LEU A 202 -2.14 6.93 -6.36
CA LEU A 202 -1.12 7.51 -5.51
C LEU A 202 -0.29 6.41 -4.85
N THR A 203 1.00 6.36 -5.17
CA THR A 203 1.99 5.52 -4.49
C THR A 203 2.80 6.38 -3.51
N VAL A 204 2.85 5.98 -2.23
CA VAL A 204 3.62 6.68 -1.18
C VAL A 204 4.65 5.75 -0.55
N LEU A 205 5.92 6.11 -0.70
CA LEU A 205 7.07 5.32 -0.21
C LEU A 205 8.22 6.18 0.30
N ASP A 206 9.11 5.62 1.12
CA ASP A 206 10.42 6.21 1.43
C ASP A 206 11.44 5.78 0.37
N ARG A 207 11.90 6.72 -0.46
CA ARG A 207 12.84 6.44 -1.57
C ARG A 207 14.19 5.90 -1.13
N SER A 208 14.53 6.06 0.14
CA SER A 208 15.79 5.57 0.70
C SER A 208 15.69 4.15 1.27
N ALA A 209 14.49 3.58 1.31
CA ALA A 209 14.30 2.21 1.77
C ALA A 209 14.86 1.20 0.76
N LYS A 210 15.31 0.03 1.26
CA LYS A 210 15.95 -1.02 0.46
C LYS A 210 15.12 -1.45 -0.75
N TYR A 211 13.79 -1.48 -0.61
CA TYR A 211 12.84 -1.94 -1.64
C TYR A 211 12.43 -0.84 -2.62
N ALA A 212 12.73 0.43 -2.33
CA ALA A 212 12.17 1.54 -3.07
C ALA A 212 12.59 1.54 -4.53
N LYS A 213 13.86 1.18 -4.82
CA LYS A 213 14.35 1.07 -6.19
C LYS A 213 13.60 -0.03 -6.96
N ASP A 214 13.43 -1.18 -6.34
CA ASP A 214 12.75 -2.32 -6.96
C ASP A 214 11.27 -1.99 -7.21
N TRP A 215 10.59 -1.34 -6.26
CA TRP A 215 9.21 -0.88 -6.45
C TRP A 215 9.10 0.17 -7.55
N ILE A 216 9.96 1.20 -7.55
CA ILE A 216 9.94 2.25 -8.57
C ILE A 216 10.13 1.66 -9.97
N SER A 217 11.01 0.67 -10.13
CA SER A 217 11.19 -0.02 -11.40
C SER A 217 10.00 -0.91 -11.75
N PHE A 218 9.46 -1.65 -10.77
CA PHE A 218 8.33 -2.56 -10.96
C PHE A 218 7.07 -1.81 -11.41
N ASP A 219 6.77 -0.71 -10.73
CA ASP A 219 5.59 0.12 -10.93
C ASP A 219 5.75 1.10 -12.10
N SER A 220 6.83 0.93 -12.89
CA SER A 220 7.20 1.82 -14.00
C SER A 220 7.16 3.29 -13.59
N LEU A 221 7.67 3.61 -12.40
CA LEU A 221 7.86 4.99 -11.89
C LEU A 221 9.25 5.55 -12.24
N ASP A 222 10.01 4.81 -13.06
CA ASP A 222 11.38 5.10 -13.48
C ASP A 222 11.49 6.20 -14.55
N TRP A 223 10.38 6.61 -15.17
CA TRP A 223 10.31 7.82 -16.01
C TRP A 223 10.72 9.08 -15.23
N TYR A 224 10.60 9.05 -13.89
CA TYR A 224 11.24 10.03 -13.02
C TYR A 224 12.72 9.69 -12.76
N LYS A 225 13.61 10.07 -13.68
CA LYS A 225 15.07 10.03 -13.48
C LYS A 225 15.55 11.35 -12.91
N LYS A 226 16.05 11.34 -11.68
CA LYS A 226 16.84 12.44 -11.10
C LYS A 226 18.31 12.21 -11.34
#